data_AF-A0A847YSP9-F1
#
_entry.id   AF-A0A847YSP9-F1
#
_cell.length_a   1.000
_cell.length_b   1.000
_cell.length_c   1.000
_cell.angle_alpha   90.00
_cell.angle_beta   90.00
_cell.angle_gamma   90.00
#
_symmetry.space_group_name_H-M   'P 1'
#
loop_
_entity.id
_entity.type
_entity.pdbx_description
1 polymer ?
#
loop_
_entity_poly.entity_id
_entity_poly.type
_entity_poly.pdbx_seq_one_letter_code
_entity_poly.pdbx_strand_id
1 'polypeptide(L)'
;MDLFLNTGDIQNAATQLRNKASDMESAIQTAETAINPLRSFKSPRISRDLEAWDSIKSTFDKALQSLLEAADELVKAAEANEAANQ
;
A
#
# COMPACT_ATOMS: atom_id res chain seq x y z
N MET A 1 24.12 -24.67 -3.53
CA MET A 1 24.05 -23.49 -4.41
C MET A 1 23.81 -22.32 -3.49
N ASP A 2 24.82 -21.50 -3.27
CA ASP A 2 24.65 -20.28 -2.48
C ASP A 2 23.81 -19.30 -3.31
N LEU A 3 22.62 -18.99 -2.80
CA LEU A 3 21.75 -17.96 -3.35
C LEU A 3 22.37 -16.62 -2.96
N PHE A 4 23.26 -16.09 -3.80
CA PHE A 4 23.67 -14.70 -3.70
C PHE A 4 22.50 -13.81 -4.14
N LEU A 5 21.53 -13.61 -3.26
CA LEU A 5 20.50 -12.59 -3.42
C LEU A 5 21.20 -11.24 -3.46
N ASN A 6 21.01 -10.46 -4.54
CA ASN A 6 21.51 -9.10 -4.62
C ASN A 6 20.68 -8.22 -3.66
N THR A 7 21.18 -8.06 -2.44
CA THR A 7 20.49 -7.33 -1.37
C THR A 7 20.22 -5.87 -1.73
N GLY A 8 21.06 -5.28 -2.58
CA GLY A 8 20.85 -3.94 -3.14
C GLY A 8 19.60 -3.87 -4.03
N ASP A 9 19.37 -4.86 -4.89
CA ASP A 9 18.17 -4.90 -5.74
C ASP A 9 16.90 -5.09 -4.90
N ILE A 10 16.99 -5.87 -3.82
CA ILE A 10 15.88 -6.11 -2.88
C ILE A 10 15.52 -4.83 -2.11
N GLN A 11 16.53 -4.12 -1.59
CA GLN A 11 16.33 -2.84 -0.90
C GLN A 11 15.74 -1.77 -1.85
N ASN A 12 16.19 -1.75 -3.11
CA ASN A 12 15.63 -0.87 -4.14
C ASN A 12 14.17 -1.20 -4.43
N ALA A 13 13.82 -2.49 -4.57
CA ALA A 13 12.44 -2.92 -4.78
C ALA A 13 11.53 -2.56 -3.58
N ALA A 14 11.99 -2.80 -2.35
CA ALA A 14 11.26 -2.41 -1.14
C ALA A 14 11.03 -0.90 -1.06
N THR A 15 12.02 -0.10 -1.44
CA THR A 15 11.90 1.37 -1.51
C THR A 15 10.86 1.80 -2.55
N GLN A 16 10.87 1.19 -3.73
CA GLN A 16 9.86 1.48 -4.77
C GLN A 16 8.45 1.12 -4.31
N LEU A 17 8.28 -0.02 -3.62
CA LEU A 17 7.00 -0.43 -3.06
C LEU A 17 6.49 0.58 -2.02
N ARG A 18 7.36 1.04 -1.11
CA ARG A 18 7.01 2.09 -0.12
C ARG A 18 6.63 3.42 -0.77
N ASN A 19 7.33 3.82 -1.83
CA ASN A 19 6.98 5.03 -2.58
C ASN A 19 5.60 4.90 -3.23
N LYS A 20 5.30 3.74 -3.85
CA LYS A 20 3.99 3.48 -4.45
C LYS A 20 2.88 3.42 -3.41
N ALA A 21 3.16 2.85 -2.24
CA ALA A 21 2.26 2.86 -1.10
C ALA A 21 1.90 4.30 -0.68
N SER A 22 2.90 5.18 -0.56
CA SER A 22 2.69 6.60 -0.23
C SER A 22 1.89 7.35 -1.31
N ASP A 23 2.15 7.10 -2.59
CA ASP A 23 1.37 7.66 -3.71
C ASP A 23 -0.12 7.25 -3.59
N MET A 24 -0.38 5.97 -3.27
CA MET A 24 -1.73 5.43 -3.11
C MET A 24 -2.46 6.05 -1.92
N GLU A 25 -1.81 6.15 -0.77
CA GLU A 25 -2.37 6.77 0.43
C GLU A 25 -2.78 8.23 0.17
N SER A 26 -1.91 8.98 -0.51
CA SER A 26 -2.18 10.37 -0.89
C SER A 26 -3.39 10.50 -1.82
N ALA A 27 -3.54 9.58 -2.77
CA ALA A 27 -4.68 9.54 -3.69
C ALA A 27 -5.99 9.21 -2.97
N ILE A 28 -5.98 8.22 -2.05
CA ILE A 28 -7.13 7.85 -1.22
C ILE A 28 -7.56 9.06 -0.38
N GLN A 29 -6.61 9.74 0.26
CA GLN A 29 -6.91 10.87 1.13
C GLN A 29 -7.46 12.08 0.36
N THR A 30 -6.97 12.30 -0.87
CA THR A 30 -7.53 13.31 -1.77
C THR A 30 -8.98 13.01 -2.13
N ALA A 31 -9.27 11.76 -2.49
CA ALA A 31 -10.63 11.32 -2.81
C ALA A 31 -11.55 11.40 -1.59
N GLU A 32 -11.11 10.96 -0.41
CA GLU A 32 -11.88 11.06 0.83
C GLU A 32 -12.22 12.51 1.16
N THR A 33 -11.26 13.43 1.00
CA THR A 33 -11.49 14.86 1.23
C THR A 33 -12.56 15.43 0.29
N ALA A 34 -12.56 15.00 -0.98
CA ALA A 34 -13.57 15.41 -1.95
C ALA A 34 -14.95 14.79 -1.69
N ILE A 35 -15.00 13.58 -1.14
CA ILE A 35 -16.23 12.81 -0.92
C ILE A 35 -16.87 13.13 0.43
N ASN A 36 -16.09 13.45 1.45
CA ASN A 36 -16.59 13.67 2.81
C ASN A 36 -17.75 14.67 2.92
N PRO A 37 -17.78 15.80 2.19
CA PRO A 37 -18.94 16.71 2.20
C PRO A 37 -20.24 16.04 1.74
N LEU A 38 -20.16 15.07 0.81
CA LEU A 38 -21.30 14.35 0.25
C LEU A 38 -22.00 13.46 1.29
N ARG A 39 -21.30 13.05 2.36
CA ARG A 39 -21.86 12.21 3.44
C ARG A 39 -23.01 12.87 4.20
N SER A 40 -23.10 14.20 4.16
CA SER A 40 -24.20 14.96 4.80
C SER A 40 -25.50 14.99 3.98
N PHE A 41 -25.45 14.62 2.70
CA PHE A 41 -26.61 14.69 1.81
C PHE A 41 -27.47 13.44 1.91
N LYS A 42 -28.77 13.64 2.16
CA LYS A 42 -29.76 12.55 2.18
C LYS A 42 -30.34 12.33 0.79
N SER A 43 -29.68 11.49 -0.01
CA SER A 43 -30.14 11.06 -1.33
C SER A 43 -29.80 9.60 -1.57
N PRO A 44 -30.75 8.75 -2.03
CA PRO A 44 -30.48 7.34 -2.30
C PRO A 44 -29.35 7.12 -3.30
N ARG A 45 -29.20 8.01 -4.28
CA ARG A 45 -28.10 7.92 -5.25
C ARG A 45 -26.75 8.17 -4.58
N ILE A 46 -26.66 9.23 -3.78
CA ILE A 46 -25.44 9.60 -3.07
C ILE A 46 -25.06 8.51 -2.07
N SER A 47 -26.03 7.95 -1.32
CA SER A 47 -25.77 6.85 -0.40
C SER A 47 -25.15 5.63 -1.10
N ARG A 48 -25.69 5.22 -2.25
CA ARG A 48 -25.14 4.12 -3.04
C ARG A 48 -23.72 4.42 -3.54
N ASP A 49 -23.49 5.63 -4.02
CA ASP A 49 -22.17 6.03 -4.54
C ASP A 49 -21.13 6.12 -3.38
N LEU A 50 -21.55 6.52 -2.18
CA LEU A 50 -20.72 6.50 -0.95
C LEU A 50 -20.39 5.08 -0.50
N GLU A 51 -21.36 4.17 -0.52
CA GLU A 51 -21.13 2.74 -0.21
C GLU A 51 -20.13 2.11 -1.21
N ALA A 52 -20.28 2.43 -2.50
CA ALA A 52 -19.34 1.99 -3.52
C ALA A 52 -17.93 2.54 -3.27
N TRP A 53 -17.82 3.83 -2.91
CA TRP A 53 -16.54 4.43 -2.51
C TRP A 53 -15.93 3.73 -1.29
N ASP A 54 -16.71 3.51 -0.23
CA ASP A 54 -16.23 2.88 1.00
C ASP A 54 -15.71 1.44 0.73
N SER A 55 -16.38 0.70 -0.17
CA SER A 55 -15.90 -0.61 -0.63
C SER A 55 -14.59 -0.54 -1.42
N ILE A 56 -14.46 0.45 -2.32
CA ILE A 56 -13.24 0.68 -3.11
C ILE A 56 -12.09 1.07 -2.17
N LYS A 57 -12.32 2.02 -1.26
CA LYS A 57 -11.35 2.45 -0.25
C LYS A 57 -10.88 1.27 0.60
N SER A 58 -11.79 0.43 1.10
CA SER A 58 -11.42 -0.76 1.87
C SER A 58 -10.53 -1.73 1.09
N THR A 59 -10.75 -1.85 -0.22
CA THR A 59 -9.90 -2.68 -1.09
C THR A 59 -8.51 -2.08 -1.24
N PHE A 60 -8.40 -0.77 -1.41
CA PHE A 60 -7.12 -0.08 -1.46
C PHE A 60 -6.36 -0.12 -0.14
N ASP A 61 -7.04 0.06 1.00
CA ASP A 61 -6.43 -0.02 2.33
C ASP A 61 -5.80 -1.41 2.54
N LYS A 62 -6.47 -2.48 2.11
CA LYS A 62 -5.93 -3.85 2.15
C LYS A 62 -4.73 -4.03 1.22
N ALA A 63 -4.83 -3.54 -0.02
CA ALA A 63 -3.73 -3.63 -0.98
C ALA A 63 -2.49 -2.87 -0.50
N LEU A 64 -2.69 -1.69 0.10
CA LEU A 64 -1.65 -0.87 0.72
C LEU A 64 -0.95 -1.64 1.84
N GLN A 65 -1.73 -2.25 2.74
CA GLN A 65 -1.19 -3.08 3.82
C GLN A 65 -0.33 -4.23 3.26
N SER A 66 -0.84 -4.98 2.27
CA SER A 66 -0.09 -6.07 1.66
C SER A 66 1.21 -5.61 0.96
N LEU A 67 1.21 -4.42 0.34
CA LEU A 67 2.42 -3.85 -0.26
C LEU A 67 3.48 -3.49 0.79
N LEU A 68 3.06 -2.93 1.92
CA LEU A 68 3.95 -2.59 3.04
C LEU A 68 4.51 -3.84 3.70
N GLU A 69 3.68 -4.86 3.94
CA GLU A 69 4.10 -6.16 4.46
C GLU A 69 5.12 -6.83 3.54
N ALA A 70 4.86 -6.85 2.22
CA ALA A 70 5.81 -7.39 1.24
C ALA A 70 7.13 -6.62 1.22
N ALA A 71 7.10 -5.29 1.33
CA ALA A 71 8.30 -4.47 1.41
C ALA A 71 9.14 -4.78 2.66
N ASP A 72 8.49 -4.98 3.81
CA ASP A 72 9.16 -5.32 5.07
C ASP A 72 9.73 -6.75 5.05
N GLU A 73 9.02 -7.70 4.45
CA GLU A 73 9.53 -9.07 4.25
C GLU A 73 10.78 -9.09 3.35
N LEU A 74 10.78 -8.30 2.28
CA LEU A 74 11.94 -8.14 1.41
C LEU A 74 13.15 -7.59 2.16
N VAL A 75 12.97 -6.56 2.99
CA VAL A 75 14.06 -6.00 3.81
C VAL A 75 14.60 -7.05 4.78
N LYS A 76 13.72 -7.77 5.50
CA LYS A 76 14.14 -8.84 6.42
C LYS A 76 14.89 -9.96 5.70
N ALA A 77 14.44 -10.35 4.51
CA ALA A 77 15.11 -11.37 3.70
C ALA A 77 16.50 -10.92 3.25
N ALA A 78 16.66 -9.64 2.90
CA ALA A 78 17.97 -9.07 2.57
C ALA A 78 18.91 -9.08 3.78
N GLU A 79 18.46 -8.63 4.95
CA GLU A 79 19.25 -8.61 6.19
C GLU A 79 19.68 -10.03 6.62
N ALA A 80 18.77 -11.01 6.55
CA ALA A 80 19.09 -12.40 6.87
C ALA A 80 20.11 -13.00 5.90
N ASN A 81 20.03 -12.65 4.61
CA ASN A 81 20.99 -13.10 3.61
C ASN A 81 22.37 -12.46 3.81
N GLU A 82 22.46 -11.19 4.20
CA GLU A 82 23.73 -10.56 4.53
C GLU A 82 24.37 -11.19 5.77
N ALA A 83 23.59 -11.46 6.83
CA ALA A 83 24.08 -12.10 8.04
C ALA A 83 24.55 -13.55 7.82
N ALA A 84 23.92 -14.30 6.91
CA ALA A 84 24.31 -15.66 6.59
C ALA A 84 25.59 -15.76 5.73
N ASN A 85 25.97 -14.67 5.05
CA ASN A 85 27.12 -14.62 4.16
C ASN A 85 28.37 -13.95 4.79
N GLN A 86 28.28 -13.53 6.07
CA GLN A 86 29.41 -13.07 6.89
C GLN A 86 30.01 -14.23 7.70
#